data_AF-A0A8S1FDZ1-F1
#
_entry.id   AF-A0A8S1FDZ1-F1
#
_cell.length_a   1.000
_cell.length_b   1.000
_cell.length_c   1.000
_cell.angle_alpha   90.00
_cell.angle_beta   90.00
_cell.angle_gamma   90.00
#
_symmetry.space_group_name_H-M   'P 1'
#
loop_
_entity.id
_entity.type
_entity.pdbx_description
1 polymer ?
#
loop_
_entity_poly.entity_id
_entity_poly.type
_entity_poly.pdbx_seq_one_letter_code
_entity_poly.pdbx_strand_id
1 'polypeptide(L)'
;MQRRLLTAIRYFSSNAAEQEASHVKVDVSYMRPRHRIMASGGIPPVQFEFERDRISRRERFGKYGLASGVAVEELFPTVEEIEEEQALGLYHELNDALKQHKELQQKKKVAEEARLAELEKNLKKYPSILAKYEAGLIKQEKEKDEKELALEKRIREIQEYFGYWMDPKDPRFEVMLKQKEEEEKKAAKLAKRQEMAKKKFAENV
;
A
#
# COMPACT_ATOMS: atom_id res chain seq x y z
N MET A 1 51.01 71.16 -61.19
CA MET A 1 51.55 70.19 -60.20
C MET A 1 50.49 69.59 -59.26
N GLN A 2 49.47 70.33 -58.82
CA GLN A 2 48.49 69.85 -57.83
C GLN A 2 47.58 68.67 -58.27
N ARG A 3 47.19 68.57 -59.55
CA ARG A 3 46.34 67.46 -60.03
C ARG A 3 47.02 66.09 -59.97
N ARG A 4 48.36 66.01 -60.12
CA ARG A 4 49.10 64.74 -60.04
C ARG A 4 49.23 64.22 -58.59
N LEU A 5 49.32 65.13 -57.62
CA LEU A 5 49.37 64.78 -56.20
C LEU A 5 48.03 64.22 -55.70
N LEU A 6 46.90 64.79 -56.11
CA LEU A 6 45.57 64.29 -55.74
C LEU A 6 45.26 62.90 -56.31
N THR A 7 45.71 62.60 -57.53
CA THR A 7 45.56 61.26 -58.11
C THR A 7 46.46 60.24 -57.42
N ALA A 8 47.69 60.62 -57.07
CA ALA A 8 48.60 59.74 -56.33
C ALA A 8 48.09 59.43 -54.92
N ILE A 9 47.52 60.41 -54.22
CA ILE A 9 46.92 60.21 -52.88
C ILE A 9 45.70 59.29 -52.95
N ARG A 10 44.82 59.45 -53.95
CA ARG A 10 43.69 58.52 -54.16
C ARG A 10 44.16 57.10 -54.47
N TYR A 11 45.19 56.95 -55.30
CA TYR A 11 45.74 55.64 -55.64
C TYR A 11 46.44 54.96 -54.46
N PHE A 12 47.13 55.73 -53.61
CA PHE A 12 47.75 55.22 -52.39
C PHE A 12 46.70 54.85 -51.34
N SER A 13 45.63 55.63 -51.22
CA SER A 13 44.49 55.34 -50.34
C SER A 13 43.68 54.11 -50.79
N SER A 14 43.48 53.90 -52.09
CA SER A 14 42.80 52.70 -52.60
C SER A 14 43.66 51.46 -52.38
N ASN A 15 44.96 51.53 -52.63
CA ASN A 15 45.87 50.41 -52.38
C ASN A 15 46.02 50.09 -50.90
N ALA A 16 45.99 51.08 -50.01
CA ALA A 16 45.99 50.86 -48.56
C ALA A 16 44.70 50.18 -48.08
N ALA A 17 43.53 50.58 -48.61
CA ALA A 17 42.26 49.92 -48.32
C ALA A 17 42.17 48.50 -48.88
N GLU A 18 42.76 48.24 -50.06
CA GLU A 18 42.88 46.90 -50.64
C GLU A 18 43.88 46.02 -49.86
N GLN A 19 44.95 46.60 -49.32
CA GLN A 19 45.90 45.92 -48.43
C GLN A 19 45.28 45.57 -47.07
N GLU A 20 44.34 46.40 -46.58
CA GLU A 20 43.51 46.10 -45.41
C GLU A 20 42.46 45.00 -45.64
N ALA A 21 41.97 44.88 -46.88
CA ALA A 21 41.08 43.79 -47.27
C ALA A 21 41.82 42.47 -47.58
N SER A 22 43.13 42.52 -47.86
CA SER A 22 43.90 41.37 -48.35
C SER A 22 44.57 40.52 -47.27
N HIS A 23 44.53 40.90 -45.99
CA HIS A 23 44.90 39.98 -44.93
C HIS A 23 43.79 38.95 -44.76
N VAL A 24 43.99 37.80 -45.41
CA VAL A 24 43.21 36.58 -45.13
C VAL A 24 43.30 36.36 -43.63
N LYS A 25 42.21 36.61 -42.90
CA LYS A 25 42.11 36.30 -41.47
C LYS A 25 42.18 34.78 -41.33
N VAL A 26 43.40 34.27 -41.18
CA VAL A 26 43.64 32.85 -40.94
C VAL A 26 43.08 32.54 -39.56
N ASP A 27 42.12 31.62 -39.52
CA ASP A 27 41.55 31.20 -38.24
C ASP A 27 42.57 30.33 -37.49
N VAL A 28 43.13 30.88 -36.41
CA VAL A 28 44.06 30.17 -35.53
C VAL A 28 43.30 29.32 -34.49
N SER A 29 42.02 29.59 -34.27
CA SER A 29 41.25 28.97 -33.18
C SER A 29 40.80 27.54 -33.46
N TYR A 30 40.88 27.07 -34.71
CA TYR A 30 40.32 25.79 -35.19
C TYR A 30 38.84 25.60 -34.83
N MET A 31 38.15 26.66 -34.38
CA MET A 31 36.75 26.58 -34.01
C MET A 31 35.90 26.53 -35.28
N ARG A 32 34.84 25.71 -35.22
CA ARG A 32 33.82 25.72 -36.28
C ARG A 32 33.28 27.15 -36.45
N PRO A 33 32.95 27.59 -37.69
CA PRO A 33 32.47 28.95 -37.95
C PRO A 33 31.34 29.37 -37.02
N ARG A 34 30.43 28.45 -36.71
CA ARG A 34 29.34 28.64 -35.76
C ARG A 34 29.81 28.97 -34.34
N HIS A 35 30.76 28.22 -33.79
CA HIS A 35 31.28 28.45 -32.44
C HIS A 35 32.02 29.79 -32.35
N ARG A 36 32.66 30.21 -33.44
CA ARG A 36 33.29 31.53 -33.55
C ARG A 36 32.27 32.66 -33.44
N ILE A 37 31.13 32.53 -34.12
CA ILE A 37 30.02 33.49 -34.04
C ILE A 37 29.47 33.55 -32.61
N MET A 38 29.32 32.40 -31.95
CA MET A 38 28.86 32.36 -30.56
C MET A 38 29.85 33.03 -29.61
N ALA A 39 31.15 32.77 -29.78
CA ALA A 39 32.22 33.37 -28.97
C ALA A 39 32.32 34.89 -29.17
N SER A 40 32.01 35.40 -30.37
CA SER A 40 31.94 36.83 -30.65
C SER A 40 30.63 37.48 -30.18
N GLY A 41 29.75 36.75 -29.51
CA GLY A 41 28.42 37.24 -29.09
C GLY A 41 27.42 37.43 -30.24
N GLY A 42 27.73 36.90 -31.42
CA GLY A 42 26.85 36.92 -32.58
C GLY A 42 25.79 35.82 -32.54
N ILE A 43 24.81 35.93 -33.42
CA ILE A 43 23.69 34.99 -33.51
C ILE A 43 24.08 33.86 -34.48
N PRO A 44 24.22 32.60 -34.01
CA PRO A 44 24.56 31.49 -34.89
C PRO A 44 23.41 31.19 -35.87
N PRO A 45 23.72 30.85 -37.14
CA PRO A 45 22.69 30.46 -38.11
C PRO A 45 22.00 29.15 -37.70
N VAL A 46 20.72 29.00 -38.07
CA VAL A 46 19.96 27.76 -37.88
C VAL A 46 20.51 26.70 -38.84
N GLN A 47 21.09 25.62 -38.32
CA GLN A 47 21.71 24.56 -39.11
C GLN A 47 21.08 23.19 -38.87
N PHE A 48 20.63 22.92 -37.65
CA PHE A 48 20.08 21.62 -37.28
C PHE A 48 18.56 21.63 -37.25
N GLU A 49 17.94 20.46 -37.41
CA GLU A 49 16.48 20.30 -37.43
C GLU A 49 15.85 20.67 -36.09
N PHE A 50 16.44 20.24 -34.97
CA PHE A 50 15.94 20.58 -33.62
C PHE A 50 15.91 22.10 -33.36
N GLU A 51 16.76 22.88 -34.04
CA GLU A 51 16.78 24.34 -33.89
C GLU A 51 15.58 25.02 -34.55
N ARG A 52 14.89 24.30 -35.43
CA ARG A 52 13.64 24.73 -36.05
C ARG A 52 12.43 24.43 -35.16
N ASP A 53 12.60 23.54 -34.18
CA ASP A 53 11.54 23.22 -33.23
C ASP A 53 11.10 24.47 -32.46
N ARG A 54 9.81 24.52 -32.12
CA ARG A 54 9.21 25.67 -31.44
C ARG A 54 9.91 26.00 -30.12
N ILE A 55 10.35 24.97 -29.39
CA ILE A 55 11.07 25.12 -28.11
C ILE A 55 12.41 25.82 -28.32
N SER A 56 13.24 25.35 -29.25
CA SER A 56 14.55 25.95 -29.53
C SER A 56 14.44 27.37 -30.10
N ARG A 57 13.36 27.68 -30.84
CA ARG A 57 13.07 29.05 -31.30
C ARG A 57 12.70 29.97 -30.13
N ARG A 58 11.89 29.51 -29.18
CA ARG A 58 11.57 30.24 -27.94
C ARG A 58 12.82 30.51 -27.11
N GLU A 59 13.69 29.52 -26.94
CA GLU A 59 14.98 29.71 -26.24
C GLU A 59 15.89 30.71 -26.96
N ARG A 60 15.97 30.64 -28.28
CA ARG A 60 16.73 31.58 -29.11
C ARG A 60 16.22 33.01 -28.94
N PHE A 61 14.90 33.19 -28.93
CA PHE A 61 14.28 34.48 -28.64
C PHE A 61 14.61 34.97 -27.23
N GLY A 62 14.59 34.09 -26.22
CA GLY A 62 15.01 34.44 -24.85
C GLY A 62 16.46 34.92 -24.75
N LYS A 63 17.37 34.36 -25.56
CA LYS A 63 18.80 34.72 -25.56
C LYS A 63 19.13 35.98 -26.34
N TYR A 64 18.51 36.18 -27.50
CA TYR A 64 18.88 37.26 -28.44
C TYR A 64 17.77 38.30 -28.64
N GLY A 65 16.60 38.12 -28.03
CA GLY A 65 15.45 39.01 -28.15
C GLY A 65 14.97 39.14 -29.60
N LEU A 66 14.53 40.35 -29.97
CA LEU A 66 14.05 40.68 -31.32
C LEU A 66 15.11 40.50 -32.42
N ALA A 67 16.40 40.58 -32.07
CA ALA A 67 17.48 40.36 -33.03
C ALA A 67 17.54 38.91 -33.55
N SER A 68 16.87 37.97 -32.87
CA SER A 68 16.76 36.57 -33.29
C SER A 68 15.93 36.37 -34.57
N GLY A 69 15.09 37.32 -34.95
CA GLY A 69 14.18 37.21 -36.09
C GLY A 69 13.04 36.20 -35.90
N VAL A 70 12.82 35.70 -34.69
CA VAL A 70 11.69 34.82 -34.37
C VAL A 70 10.41 35.66 -34.21
N ALA A 71 9.32 35.23 -34.84
CA ALA A 71 8.02 35.91 -34.71
C ALA A 71 7.45 35.72 -33.30
N VAL A 72 6.95 36.82 -32.72
CA VAL A 72 6.43 36.82 -31.33
C VAL A 72 5.20 35.93 -31.18
N GLU A 73 4.40 35.80 -32.24
CA GLU A 73 3.18 34.98 -32.26
C GLU A 73 3.47 33.50 -31.96
N GLU A 74 4.61 32.97 -32.43
CA GLU A 74 4.99 31.57 -32.24
C GLU A 74 5.46 31.25 -30.81
N LEU A 75 5.69 32.29 -29.98
CA LEU A 75 6.12 32.14 -28.60
C LEU A 75 4.97 31.74 -27.68
N PHE A 76 3.74 32.08 -28.04
CA PHE A 76 2.55 31.73 -27.28
C PHE A 76 2.03 30.35 -27.66
N PRO A 77 1.33 29.65 -26.75
CA PRO A 77 0.65 28.42 -27.07
C PRO A 77 -0.46 28.66 -28.09
N THR A 78 -0.78 27.64 -28.89
CA THR A 78 -1.93 27.69 -29.80
C THR A 78 -3.23 27.50 -29.03
N VAL A 79 -4.36 27.87 -29.64
CA VAL A 79 -5.69 27.66 -29.05
C VAL A 79 -5.93 26.17 -28.77
N GLU A 80 -5.50 25.29 -29.68
CA GLU A 80 -5.57 23.84 -29.51
C GLU A 80 -4.78 23.36 -28.29
N GLU A 81 -3.54 23.85 -28.09
CA GLU A 81 -2.72 23.51 -26.91
C GLU A 81 -3.39 23.98 -25.61
N ILE A 82 -4.03 25.15 -25.61
CA ILE A 82 -4.76 25.66 -24.44
C ILE A 82 -6.00 24.81 -24.14
N GLU A 83 -6.75 24.41 -25.16
CA GLU A 83 -7.92 23.56 -25.02
C GLU A 83 -7.55 22.16 -24.52
N GLU A 84 -6.45 21.58 -25.01
CA GLU A 84 -5.89 20.33 -24.52
C GLU A 84 -5.48 20.42 -23.04
N GLU A 85 -4.78 21.49 -22.64
CA GLU A 85 -4.40 21.72 -21.25
C GLU A 85 -5.62 21.86 -20.32
N GLN A 86 -6.67 22.55 -20.78
CA GLN A 86 -7.93 22.68 -20.04
C GLN A 86 -8.68 21.35 -19.96
N ALA A 87 -8.66 20.55 -21.02
CA ALA A 87 -9.30 19.24 -21.07
C ALA A 87 -8.64 18.22 -20.12
N LEU A 88 -7.35 18.35 -19.82
CA LEU A 88 -6.67 17.52 -18.83
C LEU A 88 -7.27 17.67 -17.41
N GLY A 89 -7.92 18.79 -17.11
CA GLY A 89 -8.67 18.98 -15.88
C GLY A 89 -7.83 18.90 -14.60
N LEU A 90 -6.51 19.14 -14.68
CA LEU A 90 -5.57 19.04 -13.56
C LEU A 90 -5.81 20.10 -12.48
N TYR A 91 -6.43 21.21 -12.86
CA TYR A 91 -6.68 22.35 -11.99
C TYR A 91 -8.17 22.48 -11.70
N HIS A 92 -8.47 22.81 -10.45
CA HIS A 92 -9.83 23.05 -9.98
C HIS A 92 -9.95 24.44 -9.39
N GLU A 93 -11.15 25.01 -9.46
CA GLU A 93 -11.44 26.23 -8.73
C GLU A 93 -11.34 25.98 -7.22
N LEU A 94 -10.65 26.89 -6.53
CA LEU A 94 -10.40 26.77 -5.09
C LEU A 94 -11.71 26.66 -4.29
N ASN A 95 -12.75 27.38 -4.71
CA ASN A 95 -14.05 27.35 -4.04
C ASN A 95 -14.70 25.96 -4.08
N ASP A 96 -14.59 25.25 -5.20
CA ASP A 96 -15.19 23.95 -5.36
C ASP A 96 -14.38 22.86 -4.64
N ALA A 97 -13.05 22.94 -4.70
CA ALA A 97 -12.18 22.09 -3.89
C ALA A 97 -12.47 22.25 -2.38
N LEU A 98 -12.70 23.48 -1.91
CA LEU A 98 -13.07 23.74 -0.51
C LEU A 98 -14.44 23.16 -0.14
N LYS A 99 -15.44 23.25 -1.02
CA LYS A 99 -16.77 22.64 -0.78
C LYS A 99 -16.65 21.13 -0.66
N GLN A 100 -15.98 20.48 -1.61
CA GLN A 100 -15.74 19.04 -1.59
C GLN A 100 -14.99 18.62 -0.33
N HIS A 101 -13.96 19.36 0.06
CA HIS A 101 -13.23 19.07 1.29
C HIS A 101 -14.12 19.18 2.53
N LYS A 102 -14.97 20.22 2.64
CA LYS A 102 -15.90 20.37 3.75
C LYS A 102 -16.90 19.22 3.83
N GLU A 103 -17.45 18.79 2.71
CA GLU A 103 -18.36 17.64 2.66
C GLU A 103 -17.69 16.34 3.09
N LEU A 104 -16.45 16.10 2.65
CA LEU A 104 -15.67 14.94 3.06
C LEU A 104 -15.39 14.95 4.56
N GLN A 105 -15.04 16.11 5.12
CA GLN A 105 -14.83 16.27 6.56
C GLN A 105 -16.10 16.01 7.36
N GLN A 106 -17.25 16.50 6.90
CA GLN A 106 -18.53 16.23 7.55
C GLN A 106 -18.87 14.74 7.54
N LYS A 107 -18.70 14.05 6.39
CA LYS A 107 -18.93 12.61 6.28
C LYS A 107 -18.02 11.81 7.23
N LYS A 108 -16.75 12.19 7.32
CA LYS A 108 -15.79 11.55 8.26
C LYS A 108 -16.22 11.73 9.72
N LYS A 109 -16.59 12.95 10.12
CA LYS A 109 -17.07 13.23 11.47
C LYS A 109 -18.30 12.41 11.84
N VAL A 110 -19.29 12.35 10.95
CA VAL A 110 -20.51 11.55 11.17
C VAL A 110 -20.18 10.06 11.31
N ALA A 111 -19.27 9.54 10.49
CA ALA A 111 -18.83 8.14 10.58
C ALA A 111 -18.07 7.85 11.89
N GLU A 112 -17.22 8.78 12.33
CA GLU A 112 -16.51 8.67 13.60
C GLU A 112 -17.46 8.71 14.79
N GLU A 113 -18.43 9.64 14.80
CA GLU A 113 -19.47 9.75 15.82
C GLU A 113 -20.32 8.48 15.89
N ALA A 114 -20.72 7.92 14.74
CA ALA A 114 -21.46 6.66 14.69
C ALA A 114 -20.65 5.50 15.26
N ARG A 115 -19.36 5.39 14.90
CA ARG A 115 -18.45 4.38 15.43
C ARG A 115 -18.27 4.50 16.94
N LEU A 116 -18.10 5.72 17.46
CA LEU A 116 -17.97 5.97 18.89
C LEU A 116 -19.26 5.57 19.63
N ALA A 117 -20.44 5.92 19.09
CA ALA A 117 -21.71 5.52 19.67
C ALA A 117 -21.91 4.00 19.71
N GLU A 118 -21.45 3.27 18.69
CA GLU A 118 -21.45 1.80 18.69
C GLU A 118 -20.49 1.22 19.72
N LEU A 119 -19.27 1.76 19.82
CA LEU A 119 -18.30 1.35 20.82
C LEU A 119 -18.81 1.57 22.24
N GLU A 120 -19.45 2.70 22.53
CA GLU A 120 -20.06 2.96 23.83
C GLU A 120 -21.16 1.95 24.18
N LYS A 121 -22.01 1.59 23.21
CA LYS A 121 -23.03 0.54 23.40
C LYS A 121 -22.40 -0.82 23.69
N ASN A 122 -21.31 -1.15 23.00
CA ASN A 122 -20.59 -2.40 23.20
C ASN A 122 -19.86 -2.43 24.54
N LEU A 123 -19.24 -1.34 24.95
CA LEU A 123 -18.59 -1.19 26.26
C LEU A 123 -19.60 -1.35 27.40
N LYS A 124 -20.82 -0.81 27.27
CA LYS A 124 -21.89 -1.03 28.26
C LYS A 124 -22.31 -2.50 28.38
N LYS A 125 -22.29 -3.24 27.27
CA LYS A 125 -22.62 -4.68 27.24
C LYS A 125 -21.45 -5.57 27.69
N TYR A 126 -20.21 -5.09 27.57
CA TYR A 126 -19.00 -5.85 27.80
C TYR A 126 -18.92 -6.54 29.18
N PRO A 127 -19.20 -5.88 30.32
CA PRO A 127 -19.14 -6.54 31.64
C PRO A 127 -20.06 -7.76 31.76
N SER A 128 -21.27 -7.66 31.18
CA SER A 128 -22.24 -8.76 31.20
C SER A 128 -21.81 -9.95 30.34
N ILE A 129 -21.12 -9.68 29.22
CA ILE A 129 -20.60 -10.73 28.33
C ILE A 129 -19.40 -11.40 29.00
N LEU A 130 -18.52 -10.61 29.62
CA LEU A 130 -17.36 -11.10 30.34
C LEU A 130 -17.76 -12.03 31.48
N ALA A 131 -18.73 -11.63 32.32
CA ALA A 131 -19.23 -12.47 33.41
C ALA A 131 -19.82 -13.80 32.90
N LYS A 132 -20.53 -13.79 31.76
CA LYS A 132 -21.04 -15.03 31.14
C LYS A 132 -19.91 -15.93 30.63
N TYR A 133 -18.86 -15.34 30.07
CA TYR A 133 -17.71 -16.08 29.58
C TYR A 133 -16.91 -16.72 30.73
N GLU A 134 -16.62 -15.97 31.78
CA GLU A 134 -15.96 -16.47 32.99
C GLU A 134 -16.78 -17.60 33.66
N ALA A 135 -18.11 -17.43 33.77
CA ALA A 135 -18.98 -18.48 34.26
C ALA A 135 -18.97 -19.73 33.36
N GLY A 136 -18.80 -19.56 32.05
CA GLY A 136 -18.62 -20.66 31.10
C GLY A 136 -17.30 -21.41 31.30
N LEU A 137 -16.20 -20.69 31.53
CA LEU A 137 -14.90 -21.29 31.83
C LEU A 137 -14.95 -22.13 33.11
N ILE A 138 -15.52 -21.57 34.18
CA ILE A 138 -15.65 -22.29 35.47
C ILE A 138 -16.48 -23.57 35.31
N LYS A 139 -17.55 -23.54 34.51
CA LYS A 139 -18.34 -24.75 34.22
C LYS A 139 -17.54 -25.78 33.42
N GLN A 140 -16.80 -25.33 32.41
CA GLN A 140 -15.97 -26.22 31.60
C GLN A 140 -14.84 -26.87 32.41
N GLU A 141 -14.22 -26.13 33.33
CA GLU A 141 -13.22 -26.68 34.26
C GLU A 141 -13.86 -27.73 35.17
N LYS A 142 -14.99 -27.41 35.82
CA LYS A 142 -15.71 -28.38 36.65
C LYS A 142 -16.14 -29.63 35.89
N GLU A 143 -16.63 -29.50 34.65
CA GLU A 143 -16.98 -30.65 33.83
C GLU A 143 -15.77 -31.49 33.42
N LYS A 144 -14.59 -30.88 33.25
CA LYS A 144 -13.34 -31.62 33.02
C LYS A 144 -12.91 -32.35 34.29
N ASP A 145 -12.91 -31.67 35.42
CA ASP A 145 -12.57 -32.26 36.72
C ASP A 145 -13.51 -33.43 37.06
N GLU A 146 -14.81 -33.29 36.83
CA GLU A 146 -15.80 -34.37 37.03
C GLU A 146 -15.55 -35.56 36.11
N LYS A 147 -15.17 -35.31 34.84
CA LYS A 147 -14.82 -36.37 33.89
C LYS A 147 -13.52 -37.08 34.27
N GLU A 148 -12.52 -36.34 34.73
CA GLU A 148 -11.25 -36.90 35.22
C GLU A 148 -11.47 -37.72 36.48
N LEU A 149 -12.22 -37.20 37.46
CA LEU A 149 -12.61 -37.95 38.66
C LEU A 149 -13.44 -39.20 38.34
N ALA A 150 -14.35 -39.13 37.37
CA ALA A 150 -15.13 -40.29 36.93
C ALA A 150 -14.24 -41.33 36.23
N LEU A 151 -13.25 -40.88 35.44
CA LEU A 151 -12.28 -41.75 34.78
C LEU A 151 -11.37 -42.42 35.83
N GLU A 152 -10.85 -41.68 36.80
CA GLU A 152 -10.05 -42.22 37.90
C GLU A 152 -10.82 -43.25 38.73
N LYS A 153 -12.09 -42.98 39.07
CA LYS A 153 -12.94 -43.94 39.77
C LYS A 153 -13.09 -45.24 38.97
N ARG A 154 -13.35 -45.13 37.66
CA ARG A 154 -13.45 -46.30 36.76
C ARG A 154 -12.15 -47.09 36.69
N ILE A 155 -10.99 -46.42 36.69
CA ILE A 155 -9.68 -47.09 36.67
C ILE A 155 -9.45 -47.85 37.97
N ARG A 156 -9.69 -47.21 39.13
CA ARG A 156 -9.53 -47.86 40.44
C ARG A 156 -10.43 -49.08 40.57
N GLU A 157 -11.69 -48.97 40.15
CA GLU A 157 -12.65 -50.06 40.18
C GLU A 157 -12.22 -51.28 39.34
N ILE A 158 -11.61 -51.06 38.17
CA ILE A 158 -11.09 -52.15 37.32
C ILE A 158 -9.80 -52.72 37.92
N GLN A 159 -8.94 -51.87 38.47
CA GLN A 159 -7.72 -52.30 39.14
C GLN A 159 -8.02 -53.17 40.37
N GLU A 160 -9.04 -52.81 41.17
CA GLU A 160 -9.49 -53.60 42.32
C GLU A 160 -10.08 -54.95 41.91
N TYR A 161 -10.82 -55.01 40.80
CA TYR A 161 -11.46 -56.25 40.34
C TYR A 161 -10.48 -57.20 39.63
N PHE A 162 -9.58 -56.68 38.79
CA PHE A 162 -8.63 -57.50 38.00
C PHE A 162 -7.24 -57.64 38.63
N GLY A 163 -6.87 -56.76 39.57
CA GLY A 163 -5.61 -56.86 40.34
C GLY A 163 -4.35 -56.35 39.64
N TYR A 164 -4.44 -55.81 38.42
CA TYR A 164 -3.32 -55.21 37.70
C TYR A 164 -3.70 -53.85 37.10
N TRP A 165 -2.69 -52.99 36.93
CA TRP A 165 -2.87 -51.64 36.37
C TRP A 165 -3.06 -51.71 34.85
N MET A 166 -4.07 -51.00 34.34
CA MET A 166 -4.48 -51.00 32.93
C MET A 166 -4.67 -49.56 32.44
N ASP A 167 -4.21 -49.28 31.23
CA ASP A 167 -4.35 -47.97 30.62
C ASP A 167 -5.80 -47.70 30.18
N PRO A 168 -6.38 -46.51 30.49
CA PRO A 168 -7.76 -46.17 30.11
C PRO A 168 -7.99 -46.02 28.61
N LYS A 169 -6.90 -45.84 27.86
CA LYS A 169 -6.90 -45.66 26.40
C LYS A 169 -6.77 -46.98 25.64
N ASP A 170 -6.54 -48.09 26.35
CA ASP A 170 -6.45 -49.41 25.74
C ASP A 170 -7.87 -49.91 25.40
N PRO A 171 -8.14 -50.36 24.16
CA PRO A 171 -9.43 -50.98 23.79
C PRO A 171 -9.83 -52.16 24.67
N ARG A 172 -8.89 -52.82 25.36
CA ARG A 172 -9.15 -53.88 26.33
C ARG A 172 -9.89 -53.36 27.58
N PHE A 173 -9.71 -52.10 27.96
CA PHE A 173 -10.35 -51.49 29.12
C PHE A 173 -11.88 -51.51 28.99
N GLU A 174 -12.41 -51.16 27.82
CA GLU A 174 -13.86 -51.17 27.55
C GLU A 174 -14.46 -52.59 27.60
N VAL A 175 -13.72 -53.59 27.13
CA VAL A 175 -14.16 -54.99 27.16
C VAL A 175 -14.24 -55.50 28.59
N MET A 176 -13.23 -55.19 29.41
CA MET A 176 -13.16 -55.59 30.81
C MET A 176 -14.21 -54.88 31.68
N LEU A 177 -14.52 -53.61 31.37
CA LEU A 177 -15.60 -52.87 32.04
C LEU A 177 -16.98 -53.52 31.77
N LYS A 178 -17.24 -53.92 30.53
CA LYS A 178 -18.48 -54.62 30.15
C LYS A 178 -18.61 -55.98 30.86
N GLN A 179 -17.51 -56.72 31.00
CA GLN A 179 -17.51 -58.00 31.72
C GLN A 179 -17.89 -57.81 33.20
N LYS A 180 -17.29 -56.83 33.88
CA LYS A 180 -17.65 -56.48 35.27
C LYS A 180 -19.14 -56.12 35.41
N GLU A 181 -19.66 -55.23 34.55
CA GLU A 181 -21.08 -54.83 34.61
C GLU A 181 -22.03 -56.02 34.41
N GLU A 182 -21.71 -56.96 33.52
CA GLU A 182 -22.51 -58.14 33.29
C GLU A 182 -22.51 -59.10 34.49
N GLU A 183 -21.38 -59.23 35.17
CA GLU A 183 -21.26 -60.04 36.38
C GLU A 183 -21.99 -59.42 37.57
N GLU A 184 -21.88 -58.11 37.78
CA GLU A 184 -22.66 -57.40 38.81
C GLU A 184 -24.16 -57.47 38.51
N LYS A 185 -24.59 -57.34 37.24
CA LYS A 185 -25.99 -57.53 36.83
C LYS A 185 -26.47 -58.96 37.10
N LYS A 186 -25.62 -59.98 36.89
CA LYS A 186 -25.93 -61.39 37.22
C LYS A 186 -25.98 -61.60 38.73
N ALA A 187 -25.04 -61.06 39.48
CA ALA A 187 -24.99 -61.13 40.95
C ALA A 187 -26.19 -60.42 41.59
N ALA A 188 -26.57 -59.23 41.13
CA ALA A 188 -27.74 -58.52 41.60
C ALA A 188 -29.05 -59.27 41.28
N LYS A 189 -29.16 -59.92 40.12
CA LYS A 189 -30.30 -60.78 39.78
C LYS A 189 -30.36 -62.00 40.70
N LEU A 190 -29.22 -62.61 41.03
CA LEU A 190 -29.14 -63.75 41.94
C LEU A 190 -29.44 -63.35 43.39
N ALA A 191 -28.91 -62.21 43.87
CA ALA A 191 -29.22 -61.66 45.19
C ALA A 191 -30.72 -61.34 45.34
N LYS A 192 -31.33 -60.68 44.34
CA LYS A 192 -32.78 -60.45 44.32
C LYS A 192 -33.59 -61.76 44.34
N ARG A 193 -33.15 -62.80 43.62
CA ARG A 193 -33.79 -64.12 43.66
C ARG A 193 -33.65 -64.80 45.03
N GLN A 194 -32.49 -64.68 45.67
CA GLN A 194 -32.23 -65.23 47.00
C GLN A 194 -33.00 -64.48 48.10
N GLU A 195 -33.14 -63.15 48.00
CA GLU A 195 -33.99 -62.37 48.91
C GLU A 195 -35.47 -62.74 48.76
N MET A 196 -35.95 -62.91 47.53
CA MET A 196 -37.30 -63.39 47.26
C MET A 196 -37.50 -64.83 47.77
N ALA A 197 -36.50 -65.70 47.66
CA ALA A 197 -36.54 -67.05 48.22
C ALA A 197 -36.54 -67.04 49.76
N LYS A 198 -35.71 -66.21 50.40
CA LYS A 198 -35.69 -66.04 51.86
C LYS A 198 -37.01 -65.49 52.41
N LYS A 199 -37.65 -64.55 51.72
CA LYS A 199 -38.99 -64.07 52.05
C LYS A 199 -40.04 -65.19 51.93
N LYS A 200 -39.98 -66.00 50.88
CA LYS A 200 -40.86 -67.18 50.71
C LYS A 200 -40.61 -68.30 51.72
N PHE A 201 -39.38 -68.49 52.19
CA PHE A 201 -39.06 -69.44 53.26
C PHE A 201 -39.49 -68.95 54.64
N ALA A 202 -39.46 -67.64 54.89
CA ALA A 202 -39.93 -67.03 56.14
C ALA A 202 -41.46 -66.93 56.25
N GLU A 203 -42.18 -67.05 55.13
CA GLU A 203 -43.65 -67.03 55.06
C GLU A 203 -44.28 -68.45 55.13
N ASN A 204 -43.46 -69.50 55.02
CA ASN A 204 -43.84 -70.92 55.05
C ASN A 204 -43.32 -71.68 56.29
N VAL A 205 -42.87 -70.96 57.32
CA VAL A 205 -42.58 -71.46 58.69
C VAL A 205 -43.50 -70.70 59.64
#